data_AF-Q6AID1-F1
#
_entry.id   AF-Q6AID1-F1
#
_cell.length_a   1.000
_cell.length_b   1.000
_cell.length_c   1.000
_cell.angle_alpha   90.00
_cell.angle_beta   90.00
_cell.angle_gamma   90.00
#
_symmetry.space_group_name_H-M   'P 1'
#
loop_
_entity.id
_entity.type
_entity.pdbx_description
1 polymer ?
#
loop_
_entity_poly.entity_id
_entity_poly.type
_entity_poly.pdbx_seq_one_letter_code
_entity_poly.pdbx_strand_id
1 'polypeptide(L)'
;MVPDTKECYAVAERKGAIVTIPPRKNAAMWEEGHPRNEAVGALRKGELKEWKASTAYHQRSLAETAMYRYKQLISGKLSLREEASR
;
A
#
# COMPACT_ATOMS: atom_id res chain seq x y z
N MET A 1 0.89 8.29 -6.34
CA MET A 1 -0.38 7.61 -5.98
C MET A 1 -0.43 7.47 -4.48
N VAL A 2 -1.48 7.96 -3.84
CA VAL A 2 -1.69 7.82 -2.39
C VAL A 2 -2.41 6.48 -2.14
N PRO A 3 -1.94 5.64 -1.19
CA PRO A 3 -2.62 4.40 -0.85
C PRO A 3 -4.01 4.68 -0.24
N ASP A 4 -4.88 3.68 -0.29
CA ASP A 4 -6.25 3.76 0.26
C ASP A 4 -7.14 4.82 -0.42
N THR A 5 -7.00 4.98 -1.74
CA THR A 5 -7.80 5.91 -2.57
C THR A 5 -8.53 5.16 -3.67
N LYS A 6 -9.69 5.66 -4.14
CA LYS A 6 -10.47 5.00 -5.20
C LYS A 6 -9.63 4.73 -6.46
N GLU A 7 -8.77 5.68 -6.85
CA GLU A 7 -7.84 5.50 -7.97
C GLU A 7 -6.85 4.35 -7.77
N CYS A 8 -6.36 4.15 -6.53
CA CYS A 8 -5.47 3.03 -6.21
C CYS A 8 -6.19 1.68 -6.39
N TYR A 9 -7.44 1.57 -5.95
CA TYR A 9 -8.25 0.37 -6.14
C TYR A 9 -8.57 0.15 -7.63
N ALA A 10 -8.92 1.20 -8.38
CA ALA A 10 -9.17 1.10 -9.83
C ALA A 10 -7.92 0.65 -10.61
N VAL A 11 -6.73 1.09 -10.22
CA VAL A 11 -5.48 0.63 -10.85
C VAL A 11 -5.16 -0.82 -10.49
N ALA A 12 -5.41 -1.23 -9.25
CA ALA A 12 -5.21 -2.61 -8.84
C ALA A 12 -6.18 -3.56 -9.55
N GLU A 13 -7.46 -3.19 -9.67
CA GLU A 13 -8.46 -3.93 -10.41
C GLU A 13 -8.06 -4.10 -11.89
N ARG A 14 -7.66 -3.02 -12.56
CA ARG A 14 -7.13 -3.08 -13.94
C ARG A 14 -5.91 -3.99 -14.09
N LYS A 15 -5.14 -4.19 -13.02
CA LYS A 15 -3.95 -5.05 -12.99
C LYS A 15 -4.25 -6.47 -12.46
N GLY A 16 -5.50 -6.78 -12.14
CA GLY A 16 -5.87 -8.06 -11.52
C GLY A 16 -5.20 -8.31 -10.16
N ALA A 17 -4.83 -7.25 -9.46
CA ALA A 17 -4.11 -7.33 -8.20
C ALA A 17 -5.07 -7.26 -7.00
N ILE A 18 -4.84 -8.10 -5.99
CA ILE A 18 -5.58 -8.07 -4.73
C ILE A 18 -5.06 -6.90 -3.89
N VAL A 19 -5.98 -6.04 -3.42
CA VAL A 19 -5.64 -4.85 -2.64
C VAL A 19 -5.66 -5.16 -1.15
N THR A 20 -4.47 -5.26 -0.55
CA THR A 20 -4.30 -5.47 0.90
C THR A 20 -3.79 -4.17 1.54
N ILE A 21 -4.58 -3.09 1.44
CA ILE A 21 -4.22 -1.78 2.03
C ILE A 21 -5.01 -1.59 3.32
N PRO A 22 -4.35 -1.41 4.48
CA PRO A 22 -5.05 -1.12 5.72
C PRO A 22 -5.63 0.30 5.68
N PRO A 23 -6.91 0.48 6.05
CA PRO A 23 -7.55 1.80 6.06
C PRO A 23 -7.02 2.69 7.19
N ARG A 24 -7.17 4.01 7.04
CA ARG A 24 -6.83 4.98 8.09
C ARG A 24 -7.87 4.98 9.22
N LYS A 25 -7.48 5.45 10.41
CA LYS A 25 -8.32 5.48 11.64
C LYS A 25 -9.72 6.08 11.42
N ASN A 26 -9.85 7.11 10.58
CA ASN A 26 -11.12 7.80 10.31
C ASN A 26 -11.74 7.40 8.96
N ALA A 27 -11.46 6.18 8.48
CA ALA A 27 -12.01 5.71 7.21
C ALA A 27 -13.54 5.55 7.28
N ALA A 28 -14.23 6.23 6.37
CA ALA A 28 -15.64 5.96 6.07
C ALA A 28 -15.77 4.74 5.16
N MET A 29 -16.92 4.06 5.24
CA MET A 29 -17.29 3.04 4.26
C MET A 29 -17.54 3.71 2.91
N TRP A 30 -17.25 2.98 1.83
CA TRP A 30 -17.63 3.36 0.48
C TRP A 30 -18.97 2.71 0.11
N GLU A 31 -19.29 2.71 -1.18
CA GLU A 31 -20.42 1.98 -1.76
C GLU A 31 -20.52 0.54 -1.24
N GLU A 32 -21.75 0.05 -1.10
CA GLU A 32 -22.05 -1.29 -0.60
C GLU A 32 -21.38 -2.35 -1.48
N GLY A 33 -20.83 -3.40 -0.85
CA GLY A 33 -20.10 -4.47 -1.54
C GLY A 33 -18.65 -4.14 -1.92
N HIS A 34 -18.16 -2.92 -1.70
CA HIS A 34 -16.77 -2.60 -2.03
C HIS A 34 -15.78 -3.39 -1.15
N PRO A 35 -14.74 -4.06 -1.71
CA PRO A 35 -13.83 -4.95 -0.97
C PRO A 35 -13.08 -4.26 0.19
N ARG A 36 -12.81 -2.96 0.05
CA ARG A 36 -12.27 -2.11 1.14
C ARG A 36 -13.12 -2.11 2.42
N ASN A 37 -14.44 -2.26 2.32
CA ASN A 37 -15.34 -2.10 3.46
C ASN A 37 -15.15 -3.20 4.51
N GLU A 38 -14.69 -4.39 4.12
CA GLU A 38 -14.31 -5.45 5.08
C GLU A 38 -13.18 -4.96 6.01
N ALA A 39 -12.14 -4.36 5.43
CA ALA A 39 -11.03 -3.80 6.18
C ALA A 39 -11.46 -2.64 7.11
N VAL A 40 -12.40 -1.81 6.64
CA VAL A 40 -12.96 -0.70 7.44
C VAL A 40 -13.82 -1.24 8.58
N GLY A 41 -14.56 -2.33 8.35
CA GLY A 41 -15.31 -3.06 9.38
C GLY A 41 -14.39 -3.61 10.46
N ALA A 42 -13.32 -4.31 10.07
CA ALA A 42 -12.31 -4.83 11.00
C ALA A 42 -11.63 -3.69 11.79
N LEU A 43 -11.34 -2.56 11.15
CA LEU A 43 -10.83 -1.37 11.83
C LEU A 43 -11.79 -0.87 12.92
N ARG A 44 -13.09 -0.78 12.61
CA ARG A 44 -14.11 -0.30 13.56
C ARG A 44 -14.33 -1.25 14.73
N LYS A 45 -14.16 -2.55 14.50
CA LYS A 45 -14.26 -3.59 15.53
C LYS A 45 -12.98 -3.75 16.37
N GLY A 46 -11.88 -3.12 15.97
CA GLY A 46 -10.57 -3.28 16.62
C GLY A 46 -9.79 -4.53 16.16
N GLU A 47 -10.31 -5.28 15.20
CA GLU A 47 -9.78 -6.55 14.68
C GLU A 47 -8.80 -6.35 13.50
N LEU A 48 -8.32 -5.12 13.29
CA LEU A 48 -7.45 -4.77 12.16
C LEU A 48 -6.17 -5.63 12.10
N LYS A 49 -5.65 -6.04 13.26
CA LYS A 49 -4.45 -6.89 13.34
C LYS A 49 -4.72 -8.28 12.76
N GLU A 50 -5.88 -8.85 13.05
CA GLU A 50 -6.30 -10.16 12.54
C GLU A 50 -6.59 -10.09 11.05
N TRP A 51 -7.28 -9.03 10.61
CA TRP A 51 -7.51 -8.76 9.18
C TRP A 51 -6.20 -8.63 8.39
N LYS A 52 -5.17 -7.98 8.95
CA LYS A 52 -3.84 -7.92 8.30
C LYS A 52 -3.17 -9.30 8.20
N ALA A 53 -3.37 -10.17 9.18
CA ALA A 53 -2.81 -11.52 9.16
C ALA A 53 -3.53 -12.40 8.13
N SER A 54 -4.85 -12.34 8.05
CA SER A 54 -5.65 -13.14 7.11
C SER A 54 -5.48 -12.71 5.65
N THR A 55 -5.25 -11.42 5.39
CA THR A 55 -5.09 -10.87 4.03
C THR A 55 -3.66 -10.90 3.50
N ALA A 56 -2.73 -11.60 4.16
CA ALA A 56 -1.32 -11.66 3.77
C ALA A 56 -0.64 -10.27 3.65
N TYR A 57 -1.13 -9.25 4.37
CA TYR A 57 -0.56 -7.90 4.41
C TYR A 57 0.95 -7.92 4.73
N HIS A 58 1.41 -8.93 5.48
CA HIS A 58 2.81 -9.12 5.80
C HIS A 58 3.72 -9.19 4.57
N GLN A 59 3.29 -9.82 3.47
CA GLN A 59 4.09 -9.94 2.25
C GLN A 59 4.37 -8.57 1.61
N ARG A 60 3.35 -7.70 1.58
CA ARG A 60 3.49 -6.32 1.12
C ARG A 60 4.50 -5.56 1.99
N SER A 61 4.39 -5.67 3.31
CA SER A 61 5.31 -5.02 4.25
C SER A 61 6.76 -5.47 4.06
N LEU A 62 6.99 -6.75 3.75
CA LEU A 62 8.32 -7.28 3.43
C LEU A 62 8.87 -6.67 2.13
N ALA A 63 8.05 -6.63 1.07
CA ALA A 63 8.44 -6.02 -0.19
C ALA A 63 8.76 -4.52 -0.05
N GLU A 64 7.94 -3.77 0.68
CA GLU A 64 8.17 -2.35 0.96
C GLU A 64 9.48 -2.14 1.74
N THR A 65 9.75 -2.99 2.73
CA THR A 65 11.00 -2.96 3.51
C THR A 65 12.22 -3.30 2.66
N ALA A 66 12.12 -4.33 1.81
CA ALA A 66 13.18 -4.71 0.89
C ALA A 66 13.50 -3.58 -0.10
N MET A 67 12.47 -2.95 -0.67
CA MET A 67 12.64 -1.80 -1.57
C MET A 67 13.21 -0.58 -0.86
N TYR A 68 12.83 -0.31 0.39
CA TYR A 68 13.43 0.75 1.19
C TYR A 68 14.93 0.49 1.40
N ARG A 69 15.32 -0.73 1.81
CA ARG A 69 16.73 -1.12 1.97
C ARG A 69 17.50 -1.03 0.65
N TYR A 70 16.91 -1.52 -0.44
CA TYR A 70 17.50 -1.43 -1.77
C TYR A 70 17.77 0.03 -2.16
N LYS A 71 16.79 0.91 -1.98
CA LYS A 71 16.94 2.36 -2.22
C LYS A 71 18.06 2.96 -1.40
N GLN A 72 18.18 2.63 -0.10
CA GLN A 72 19.28 3.13 0.74
C GLN A 72 20.66 2.74 0.17
N LEU A 73 20.81 1.52 -0.35
CA LEU A 73 22.07 1.03 -0.92
C LEU A 73 22.45 1.71 -2.24
N ILE A 74 21.47 2.10 -3.06
CA ILE A 74 21.72 2.69 -4.39
C ILE A 74 21.53 4.21 -4.44
N SER A 75 20.92 4.83 -3.43
CA SER A 75 20.56 6.26 -3.46
C SER A 75 21.78 7.17 -3.58
N GLY A 76 22.95 6.77 -3.05
CA GLY A 76 24.21 7.51 -3.24
C GLY A 76 24.83 7.32 -4.63
N LYS A 77 24.37 6.34 -5.42
CA LYS A 77 24.85 6.03 -6.77
C LYS A 77 23.89 6.53 -7.87
N LEU A 78 22.68 6.93 -7.51
CA LEU A 78 21.70 7.56 -8.39
C LEU A 78 21.79 9.09 -8.26
N SER A 79 22.94 9.64 -8.61
CA SER A 79 23.09 11.06 -8.88
C SER A 79 22.67 11.30 -10.34
N LEU A 80 21.60 12.06 -10.56
CA LEU A 80 21.23 12.60 -11.88
C LEU A 80 22.07 13.84 -12.27
N ARG A 81 23.16 14.12 -11.55
CA ARG A 81 24.11 15.14 -11.99
C ARG A 81 25.00 14.53 -13.05
N GLU A 82 24.60 14.69 -14.30
CA GLU A 82 25.59 14.95 -15.35
C GLU A 82 26.31 16.23 -14.89
N GLU A 83 27.47 16.09 -14.27
CA GLU A 83 28.44 17.18 -14.30
C GLU A 83 28.85 17.30 -15.76
N ALA A 84 28.12 18.16 -16.48
CA ALA A 84 28.57 18.73 -17.73
C ALA A 84 29.86 19.50 -17.45
N SER A 85 30.97 18.78 -17.41
CA SER A 85 32.29 19.34 -17.58
C SER A 85 32.39 19.81 -19.03
N ARG A 86 32.08 21.08 -19.26
CA ARG A 86 32.79 21.92 -20.23
C ARG A 86 32.70 23.39 -19.89
#